data_AF-A0A1I5Y1D3-F1
#
_entry.id   AF-A0A1I5Y1D3-F1
#
_cell.length_a   1.000
_cell.length_b   1.000
_cell.length_c   1.000
_cell.angle_alpha   90.00
_cell.angle_beta   90.00
_cell.angle_gamma   90.00
#
_symmetry.space_group_name_H-M   'P 1'
#
loop_
_entity.id
_entity.type
_entity.pdbx_description
1 polymer ?
#
loop_
_entity_poly.entity_id
_entity_poly.type
_entity_poly.pdbx_seq_one_letter_code
_entity_poly.pdbx_strand_id
1 'polypeptide(L)'
;MPTTEALPHDTPHADDGLWRAGWYRFAKALPSPNFGPRPAGAQTDLIVLHSISLPPGEYGGDAVQRLFTNQLDWDAHPYFQSIRGIEVSSHFYVRRNGDLWQFVSCDERAWHAGVSSWRGRGNCNDDSIGIELEG
;
A
#
# COMPACT_ATOMS: atom_id res chain seq x y z
N MET A 1 40.00 -36.55 -12.52
CA MET A 1 38.80 -35.78 -12.10
C MET A 1 39.24 -34.81 -11.02
N PRO A 2 39.46 -33.52 -11.32
CA PRO A 2 39.63 -32.53 -10.27
C PRO A 2 38.25 -32.13 -9.74
N THR A 3 38.17 -32.03 -8.42
CA THR A 3 37.03 -31.58 -7.62
C THR A 3 36.72 -30.11 -7.91
N THR A 4 35.49 -29.81 -8.32
CA THR A 4 34.96 -28.43 -8.35
C THR A 4 34.65 -28.00 -6.92
N GLU A 5 35.51 -27.17 -6.35
CA GLU A 5 35.19 -26.36 -5.18
C GLU A 5 34.11 -25.34 -5.57
N ALA A 6 32.99 -25.35 -4.85
CA ALA A 6 31.98 -24.31 -4.96
C ALA A 6 32.49 -23.04 -4.27
N LEU A 7 32.60 -21.95 -5.02
CA LEU A 7 32.84 -20.62 -4.46
C LEU A 7 31.57 -20.14 -3.74
N PRO A 8 31.65 -19.67 -2.48
CA PRO A 8 30.54 -18.95 -1.88
C PRO A 8 30.46 -17.56 -2.53
N HIS A 9 29.47 -17.36 -3.40
CA HIS A 9 29.03 -16.01 -3.76
C HIS A 9 28.10 -15.51 -2.66
N ASP A 10 28.67 -15.14 -1.52
CA ASP A 10 28.00 -14.29 -0.55
C ASP A 10 28.45 -12.86 -0.82
N THR A 11 27.88 -12.26 -1.87
CA THR A 11 27.97 -10.81 -2.06
C THR A 11 27.11 -10.17 -0.97
N PRO A 12 27.69 -9.33 -0.09
CA PRO A 12 26.90 -8.60 0.88
C PRO A 12 25.90 -7.74 0.11
N HIS A 13 24.61 -7.94 0.35
CA HIS A 13 23.57 -7.03 -0.12
C HIS A 13 23.93 -5.66 0.43
N ALA A 14 24.34 -4.75 -0.46
CA ALA A 14 24.47 -3.35 -0.12
C ALA A 14 23.12 -2.94 0.50
N ASP A 15 23.20 -2.23 1.62
CA ASP A 15 22.05 -1.53 2.18
C ASP A 15 21.63 -0.48 1.13
N ASP A 16 20.80 -0.90 0.17
CA ASP A 16 20.61 -0.22 -1.12
C ASP A 16 19.95 1.16 -0.98
N GLY A 17 19.60 1.58 0.24
CA GLY A 17 19.04 2.90 0.56
C GLY A 17 17.72 3.23 -0.13
N LEU A 18 17.18 2.29 -0.93
CA LEU A 18 15.91 2.40 -1.64
C LEU A 18 14.73 2.27 -0.69
N TRP A 19 14.88 1.43 0.34
CA TRP A 19 13.86 1.17 1.34
C TRP A 19 14.42 1.45 2.72
N ARG A 20 13.62 2.09 3.57
CA ARG A 20 13.96 2.30 4.98
C ARG A 20 12.72 2.05 5.83
N ALA A 21 12.74 1.02 6.66
CA ALA A 21 11.61 0.61 7.51
C ALA A 21 10.29 0.47 6.71
N GLY A 22 10.36 -0.21 5.57
CA GLY A 22 9.24 -0.44 4.64
C GLY A 22 8.76 0.80 3.87
N TRP A 23 9.46 1.94 3.95
CA TRP A 23 9.19 3.13 3.15
C TRP A 23 10.10 3.22 1.94
N TYR A 24 9.52 3.44 0.77
CA TYR A 24 10.24 3.60 -0.49
C TYR A 24 10.75 5.04 -0.63
N ARG A 25 12.05 5.19 -0.87
CA ARG A 25 12.75 6.49 -0.92
C ARG A 25 12.16 7.49 -1.90
N PHE A 26 11.61 7.04 -3.02
CA PHE A 26 11.09 7.92 -4.07
C PHE A 26 9.58 8.18 -3.97
N ALA A 27 8.87 7.53 -3.04
CA ALA A 27 7.48 7.83 -2.78
C ALA A 27 7.36 9.09 -1.90
N LYS A 28 6.35 9.91 -2.19
CA LYS A 28 5.93 10.99 -1.30
C LYS A 28 5.23 10.35 -0.09
N ALA A 29 5.90 10.36 1.06
CA ALA A 29 5.33 9.82 2.29
C ALA A 29 4.22 10.72 2.82
N LEU A 30 3.05 10.14 3.06
CA LEU A 30 1.92 10.78 3.73
C LEU A 30 1.32 9.78 4.72
N PRO A 31 1.88 9.67 5.95
CA PRO A 31 1.51 8.60 6.88
C PRO A 31 0.02 8.59 7.23
N SER A 32 -0.63 7.46 6.98
CA SER A 32 -2.01 7.20 7.37
C SER A 32 -2.08 6.68 8.81
N PRO A 33 -3.12 7.04 9.60
CA PRO A 33 -3.41 6.37 10.87
C PRO A 33 -4.11 5.01 10.67
N ASN A 34 -4.61 4.71 9.46
CA ASN A 34 -5.40 3.52 9.16
C ASN A 34 -4.48 2.34 8.81
N PHE A 35 -3.78 1.81 9.81
CA PHE A 35 -2.95 0.62 9.67
C PHE A 35 -2.90 -0.15 10.99
N GLY A 36 -2.34 -1.35 10.96
CA GLY A 36 -2.00 -2.07 12.18
C GLY A 36 -0.95 -3.15 11.93
N PRO A 37 -0.57 -3.90 12.96
CA PRO A 37 0.42 -4.95 12.81
C PRO A 37 -0.11 -6.07 11.91
N ARG A 38 0.78 -6.66 11.11
CA ARG A 38 0.51 -7.93 10.44
C ARG A 38 0.45 -9.07 11.49
N PRO A 39 -0.33 -10.14 11.25
CA PRO A 39 -0.29 -11.32 12.12
C PRO A 39 1.12 -11.90 12.23
N ALA A 40 1.42 -12.54 13.36
CA ALA A 40 2.71 -13.19 13.56
C ALA A 40 2.94 -14.28 12.49
N GLY A 41 4.07 -14.22 11.79
CA GLY A 41 4.42 -15.16 10.73
C GLY A 41 3.71 -14.92 9.39
N ALA A 42 2.97 -13.80 9.24
CA ALA A 42 2.42 -13.38 7.95
C ALA A 42 3.52 -13.30 6.89
N GLN A 43 3.22 -13.78 5.69
CA GLN A 43 4.14 -13.72 4.56
C GLN A 43 3.55 -12.78 3.54
N THR A 44 4.21 -11.63 3.33
CA THR A 44 3.75 -10.66 2.33
C THR A 44 4.13 -11.15 0.93
N ASP A 45 3.27 -11.97 0.33
CA ASP A 45 3.47 -12.66 -0.95
C ASP A 45 2.43 -12.30 -2.02
N LEU A 46 1.53 -11.35 -1.71
CA LEU A 46 0.43 -10.92 -2.57
C LEU A 46 0.48 -9.41 -2.85
N ILE A 47 0.25 -9.03 -4.10
CA ILE A 47 -0.10 -7.65 -4.47
C ILE A 47 -1.59 -7.62 -4.79
N VAL A 48 -2.30 -6.66 -4.20
CA VAL A 48 -3.67 -6.34 -4.59
C VAL A 48 -3.65 -4.99 -5.30
N LEU A 49 -3.92 -5.02 -6.60
CA LEU A 49 -4.03 -3.82 -7.42
C LEU A 49 -5.48 -3.35 -7.43
N HIS A 50 -5.67 -2.08 -7.12
CA HIS A 50 -6.96 -1.42 -7.05
C HIS A 50 -6.97 -0.18 -7.94
N SER A 51 -8.16 0.37 -8.17
CA SER A 51 -8.35 1.67 -8.82
C SER A 51 -9.28 2.54 -7.99
N ILE A 52 -8.94 3.81 -7.85
CA ILE A 52 -9.74 4.77 -7.09
C ILE A 52 -9.72 6.16 -7.75
N SER A 53 -10.89 6.80 -7.77
CA SER A 53 -11.07 8.21 -8.10
C SER A 53 -12.09 8.83 -7.14
N LEU A 54 -11.77 10.02 -6.61
CA LEU A 54 -12.62 10.73 -5.67
C LEU A 54 -12.68 12.23 -6.02
N PRO A 55 -13.87 12.77 -6.34
CA PRO A 55 -15.12 12.06 -6.63
C PRO A 55 -14.99 11.00 -7.75
N PRO A 56 -15.92 10.03 -7.88
CA PRO A 56 -15.82 9.00 -8.90
C PRO A 56 -15.70 9.57 -10.31
N GLY A 57 -14.67 9.15 -11.05
CA GLY A 57 -14.38 9.65 -12.41
C GLY A 57 -13.70 11.02 -12.46
N GLU A 58 -13.40 11.63 -11.32
CA GLU A 58 -12.63 12.87 -11.21
C GLU A 58 -11.21 12.58 -10.74
N TYR A 59 -10.25 13.30 -11.31
CA TYR A 59 -8.81 13.08 -11.12
C TYR A 59 -8.10 14.39 -10.82
N GLY A 60 -6.91 14.32 -10.20
CA GLY A 60 -6.06 15.48 -9.97
C GLY A 60 -6.29 16.21 -8.64
N GLY A 61 -7.35 15.87 -7.90
CA GLY A 61 -7.60 16.34 -6.54
C GLY A 61 -6.73 15.66 -5.48
N ASP A 62 -7.00 15.98 -4.21
CA ASP A 62 -6.35 15.38 -3.03
C ASP A 62 -7.31 14.53 -2.16
N ALA A 63 -8.53 14.28 -2.65
CA ALA A 63 -9.57 13.60 -1.90
C ALA A 63 -9.18 12.16 -1.51
N VAL A 64 -8.44 11.44 -2.36
CA VAL A 64 -7.91 10.10 -2.05
C VAL A 64 -6.93 10.16 -0.88
N GLN A 65 -5.98 11.10 -0.92
CA GLN A 65 -5.02 11.32 0.16
C GLN A 65 -5.75 11.67 1.47
N ARG A 66 -6.78 12.52 1.40
CA ARG A 66 -7.60 12.90 2.55
C ARG A 66 -8.42 11.74 3.09
N LEU A 67 -9.02 10.92 2.22
CA LEU A 67 -9.73 9.71 2.63
C LEU A 67 -8.79 8.77 3.41
N PHE A 68 -7.63 8.46 2.82
CA PHE A 68 -6.67 7.55 3.43
C PHE A 68 -6.03 8.09 4.71
N THR A 69 -6.18 9.38 5.02
CA THR A 69 -5.66 10.01 6.24
C THR A 69 -6.76 10.51 7.19
N ASN A 70 -8.02 10.09 7.00
CA ASN A 70 -9.18 10.50 7.81
C ASN A 70 -9.42 12.02 7.86
N GLN A 71 -9.09 12.73 6.78
CA GLN A 71 -9.18 14.18 6.62
C GLN A 71 -10.13 14.61 5.49
N LEU A 72 -10.91 13.68 4.94
CA LEU A 72 -11.87 14.00 3.89
C LEU A 72 -13.01 14.84 4.47
N ASP A 73 -13.26 15.99 3.85
CA ASP A 73 -14.47 16.76 4.13
C ASP A 73 -15.66 16.04 3.53
N TRP A 74 -16.45 15.40 4.38
CA TRP A 74 -17.62 14.63 3.98
C TRP A 74 -18.69 15.48 3.28
N ASP A 75 -18.74 16.78 3.58
CA ASP A 75 -19.76 17.69 3.06
C ASP A 75 -19.34 18.34 1.73
N ALA A 76 -18.09 18.12 1.27
CA ALA A 76 -17.56 18.68 0.03
C ALA A 76 -18.15 18.06 -1.25
N HIS A 77 -18.70 16.84 -1.18
CA HIS A 77 -19.32 16.18 -2.32
C HIS A 77 -20.39 15.16 -1.89
N PRO A 78 -21.55 15.05 -2.57
CA PRO A 78 -22.61 14.10 -2.19
C PRO A 78 -22.16 12.64 -2.09
N TYR A 79 -21.22 12.22 -2.95
CA TYR A 79 -20.64 10.87 -2.90
C TYR A 79 -19.92 10.60 -1.58
N PHE A 80 -19.23 11.60 -1.01
CA PHE A 80 -18.45 11.41 0.22
C PHE A 80 -19.33 11.06 1.42
N GLN A 81 -20.59 11.49 1.43
CA GLN A 81 -21.55 11.06 2.45
C GLN A 81 -21.78 9.55 2.46
N SER A 82 -21.72 8.89 1.29
CA SER A 82 -21.94 7.44 1.19
C SER A 82 -20.80 6.61 1.77
N ILE A 83 -19.61 7.20 1.90
CA ILE A 83 -18.41 6.60 2.46
C ILE A 83 -18.01 7.25 3.80
N ARG A 84 -18.92 7.99 4.43
CA ARG A 84 -18.64 8.74 5.67
C ARG A 84 -18.21 7.81 6.80
N GLY A 85 -17.06 8.11 7.39
CA GLY A 85 -16.52 7.39 8.55
C GLY A 85 -15.86 6.06 8.21
N ILE A 86 -15.67 5.71 6.94
CA ILE A 86 -14.84 4.56 6.60
C ILE A 86 -13.38 4.86 6.97
N GLU A 87 -12.70 3.86 7.50
CA GLU A 87 -11.27 3.90 7.76
C GLU A 87 -10.60 2.91 6.81
N VAL A 88 -9.94 3.45 5.79
CA VAL A 88 -9.27 2.69 4.75
C VAL A 88 -7.93 3.33 4.41
N SER A 89 -7.02 2.55 3.87
CA SER A 89 -5.73 3.02 3.38
C SER A 89 -5.19 2.04 2.36
N SER A 90 -4.16 2.44 1.64
CA SER A 90 -3.32 1.55 0.82
C SER A 90 -1.86 1.75 1.19
N HIS A 91 -0.98 0.88 0.70
CA HIS A 91 0.45 1.14 0.84
C HIS A 91 0.85 2.24 -0.14
N PHE A 92 0.48 2.09 -1.41
CA PHE A 92 0.84 3.02 -2.48
C PHE A 92 -0.35 3.57 -3.23
N TYR A 93 -0.20 4.79 -3.73
CA TYR A 93 -1.11 5.39 -4.70
C TYR A 93 -0.31 6.02 -5.84
N VAL A 94 -0.62 5.60 -7.06
CA VAL A 94 0.01 6.10 -8.29
C VAL A 94 -0.98 7.00 -9.01
N ARG A 95 -0.65 8.27 -9.12
CA ARG A 95 -1.47 9.26 -9.82
C ARG A 95 -1.33 9.14 -11.33
N ARG A 96 -2.28 9.72 -12.07
CA ARG A 96 -2.26 9.78 -13.55
C ARG A 96 -1.01 10.45 -14.10
N ASN A 97 -0.42 11.39 -13.36
CA ASN A 97 0.82 12.08 -13.73
C ASN A 97 2.10 11.30 -13.36
N GLY A 98 1.98 10.10 -12.78
CA GLY A 98 3.10 9.27 -12.34
C GLY A 98 3.61 9.61 -10.93
N ASP A 99 3.02 10.58 -10.23
CA ASP A 99 3.35 10.82 -8.82
C ASP A 99 3.05 9.56 -7.99
N LEU A 100 4.05 9.13 -7.22
CA LEU A 100 3.94 8.02 -6.29
C LEU A 100 3.80 8.54 -4.86
N TRP A 101 2.70 8.16 -4.21
CA TRP A 101 2.48 8.37 -2.78
C TRP A 101 2.59 7.06 -2.04
N GLN A 102 3.05 7.13 -0.79
CA GLN A 102 3.01 6.01 0.15
C GLN A 102 2.34 6.46 1.45
N PHE A 103 1.41 5.65 1.97
CA PHE A 103 0.67 5.98 3.20
C PHE A 103 1.00 5.08 4.37
N VAL A 104 1.38 3.83 4.11
CA VAL A 104 1.68 2.82 5.13
C VAL A 104 3.00 2.13 4.76
N SER A 105 3.83 1.86 5.76
CA SER A 105 5.04 1.03 5.59
C SER A 105 4.66 -0.34 5.05
N CYS A 106 5.44 -0.91 4.14
CA CYS A 106 5.23 -2.28 3.67
C CYS A 106 5.38 -3.34 4.77
N ASP A 107 6.02 -2.99 5.91
CA ASP A 107 6.16 -3.87 7.07
C ASP A 107 4.86 -3.94 7.89
N GLU A 108 3.97 -2.95 7.74
CA GLU A 108 2.70 -2.84 8.44
C GLU A 108 1.52 -3.27 7.53
N ARG A 109 0.35 -3.51 8.13
CA ARG A 109 -0.87 -3.89 7.43
C ARG A 109 -1.73 -2.66 7.13
N ALA A 110 -1.78 -2.23 5.87
CA ALA A 110 -2.79 -1.28 5.38
C ALA A 110 -4.19 -1.93 5.29
N TRP A 111 -5.24 -1.11 5.23
CA TRP A 111 -6.64 -1.56 5.22
C TRP A 111 -7.27 -1.29 3.84
N HIS A 112 -6.96 -2.12 2.85
CA HIS A 112 -7.35 -1.92 1.44
C HIS A 112 -8.22 -3.03 0.83
N ALA A 113 -8.17 -4.26 1.35
CA ALA A 113 -8.78 -5.42 0.68
C ALA A 113 -10.21 -5.75 1.16
N GLY A 114 -10.64 -5.18 2.29
CA GLY A 114 -11.90 -5.54 2.93
C GLY A 114 -12.05 -7.05 3.17
N VAL A 115 -13.30 -7.55 3.15
CA VAL A 115 -13.58 -8.99 3.22
C VAL A 115 -13.11 -9.67 1.93
N SER A 116 -12.11 -10.53 2.05
CA SER A 116 -11.38 -11.10 0.90
C SER A 116 -10.77 -12.47 1.23
N SER A 117 -10.43 -13.25 0.19
CA SER A 117 -9.74 -14.54 0.32
C SER A 117 -8.91 -14.86 -0.93
N TRP A 118 -7.70 -15.39 -0.74
CA TRP A 118 -6.81 -15.82 -1.81
C TRP A 118 -6.05 -17.08 -1.41
N ARG A 119 -6.00 -18.08 -2.31
CA ARG A 119 -5.31 -19.38 -2.07
C ARG A 119 -5.65 -20.04 -0.73
N GLY A 120 -6.90 -19.89 -0.28
CA GLY A 120 -7.38 -20.47 0.98
C GLY A 120 -7.06 -19.65 2.24
N ARG A 121 -6.37 -18.50 2.12
CA ARG A 121 -6.15 -17.54 3.21
C ARG A 121 -7.20 -16.43 3.13
N GLY A 122 -7.95 -16.21 4.21
CA GLY A 122 -8.87 -15.07 4.33
C GLY A 122 -8.16 -13.78 4.70
N ASN A 123 -8.87 -12.66 4.66
CA ASN A 123 -8.38 -11.32 5.03
C ASN A 123 -7.06 -10.95 4.34
N CYS A 124 -7.12 -10.70 3.02
CA CYS A 124 -5.93 -10.50 2.21
C CYS A 124 -5.04 -9.32 2.68
N ASN A 125 -5.54 -8.39 3.50
CA ASN A 125 -4.70 -7.34 4.10
C ASN A 125 -3.48 -7.93 4.83
N ASP A 126 -3.64 -9.08 5.51
CA ASP A 126 -2.62 -9.68 6.36
C ASP A 126 -1.32 -10.00 5.60
N ASP A 127 -1.45 -10.47 4.35
CA ASP A 127 -0.36 -11.02 3.54
C ASP A 127 -0.10 -10.21 2.25
N SER A 128 -0.66 -8.99 2.12
CA SER A 128 -0.55 -8.22 0.88
C SER A 128 -0.09 -6.78 0.99
N ILE A 129 0.37 -6.29 -0.18
CA ILE A 129 0.60 -4.88 -0.48
C ILE A 129 -0.51 -4.39 -1.41
N GLY A 130 -1.37 -3.50 -0.89
CA GLY A 130 -2.32 -2.71 -1.68
C GLY A 130 -1.67 -1.57 -2.44
N ILE A 131 -1.90 -1.53 -3.76
CA ILE A 131 -1.50 -0.45 -4.66
C ILE A 131 -2.75 0.10 -5.34
N GLU A 132 -2.98 1.39 -5.18
CA GLU A 132 -4.08 2.12 -5.81
C GLU A 132 -3.57 2.85 -7.06
N LEU A 133 -4.27 2.71 -8.17
CA LEU A 133 -4.06 3.54 -9.36
C LEU A 133 -5.18 4.59 -9.43
N GLU A 134 -4.83 5.85 -9.68
CA GLU A 134 -5.83 6.87 -9.99
C GLU A 134 -6.55 6.49 -11.29
N GLY A 135 -7.84 6.14 -11.19
CA GLY A 135 -8.58 5.43 -12.24
C GLY A 135 -10.09 5.49 -12.08
#